data_AF-G2KQJ7-F1
#
_entry.id   AF-G2KQJ7-F1
#
_cell.length_a   1.000
_cell.length_b   1.000
_cell.length_c   1.000
_cell.angle_alpha   90.00
_cell.angle_beta   90.00
_cell.angle_gamma   90.00
#
_symmetry.space_group_name_H-M   'P 1'
#
loop_
_entity.id
_entity.type
_entity.pdbx_description
1 polymer ?
#
loop_
_entity_poly.entity_id
_entity_poly.type
_entity_poly.pdbx_seq_one_letter_code
_entity_poly.pdbx_strand_id
1 'polypeptide(L)'
;MGLQFANVTKDRKDLFNALAQAYSEIYIPAFPDVNERESLEQIHGLMNGAVPGVQAIVNIAGNNLTSNGPDRVVKGIAVAYHFHPEHVGLLAYNAVCPKAKGEGIGKILVHSRIESLKQLSANQNASLRGVFVECHDPAVIDAKNDVMDPSARIRLFTSWGAREVPFNYVQPPLDAHLDYCDTMNLYNYPVDGQYATPQAALDFVKAQFNKALPNFDHTQIAHYRNMMQELAEWSAKAANDNTPQKETAPLLDKAAVQALKFV
;
A
#
# COMPACT_ATOMS: atom_id res chain seq x y z
N MET A 1 -15.88 1.04 24.77
CA MET A 1 -14.58 1.68 24.46
C MET A 1 -14.51 1.89 22.96
N GLY A 2 -14.08 3.06 22.49
CA GLY A 2 -14.11 3.43 21.06
C GLY A 2 -12.99 2.76 20.25
N LEU A 3 -13.23 2.62 18.95
CA LEU A 3 -12.24 2.16 17.96
C LEU A 3 -11.07 3.14 17.88
N GLN A 4 -9.85 2.61 17.93
CA GLN A 4 -8.58 3.33 17.86
C GLN A 4 -7.82 2.96 16.60
N PHE A 5 -7.04 3.89 16.10
CA PHE A 5 -6.12 3.70 14.98
C PHE A 5 -4.74 4.17 15.41
N ALA A 6 -3.70 3.42 15.10
CA ALA A 6 -2.34 3.78 15.48
C ALA A 6 -1.39 3.59 14.30
N ASN A 7 -0.45 4.51 14.15
CA ASN A 7 0.70 4.35 13.26
C ASN A 7 1.87 3.81 14.09
N VAL A 8 2.28 2.58 13.80
CA VAL A 8 3.43 1.94 14.42
C VAL A 8 4.69 2.46 13.73
N THR A 9 5.52 3.13 14.50
CA THR A 9 6.82 3.64 14.06
C THR A 9 7.92 3.09 14.96
N LYS A 10 9.18 3.23 14.55
CA LYS A 10 10.34 2.84 15.36
C LYS A 10 10.37 3.48 16.77
N ASP A 11 9.74 4.65 16.91
CA ASP A 11 9.69 5.43 18.15
C ASP A 11 8.47 5.06 19.03
N ARG A 12 7.50 4.32 18.50
CA ARG A 12 6.26 3.89 19.19
C ARG A 12 6.36 2.45 19.68
N LYS A 13 7.34 2.19 20.54
CA LYS A 13 7.60 0.85 21.12
C LYS A 13 6.42 0.32 21.94
N ASP A 14 5.60 1.21 22.49
CA ASP A 14 4.35 0.89 23.19
C ASP A 14 3.34 0.15 22.31
N LEU A 15 3.43 0.27 20.97
CA LEU A 15 2.56 -0.41 20.03
C LEU A 15 3.12 -1.75 19.52
N PHE A 16 4.35 -2.14 19.87
CA PHE A 16 4.98 -3.34 19.30
C PHE A 16 4.26 -4.63 19.67
N ASN A 17 3.70 -4.71 20.89
CA ASN A 17 2.89 -5.86 21.29
C ASN A 17 1.57 -5.93 20.52
N ALA A 18 0.96 -4.80 20.19
CA ALA A 18 -0.24 -4.75 19.35
C ALA A 18 0.08 -5.12 17.90
N LEU A 19 1.24 -4.68 17.38
CA LEU A 19 1.74 -5.09 16.07
C LEU A 19 1.96 -6.60 16.02
N ALA A 20 2.67 -7.18 16.99
CA ALA A 20 2.93 -8.62 17.04
C ALA A 20 1.63 -9.43 17.08
N GLN A 21 0.64 -8.97 17.86
CA GLN A 21 -0.69 -9.60 17.91
C GLN A 21 -1.44 -9.47 16.58
N ALA A 22 -1.49 -8.28 15.98
CA ALA A 22 -2.18 -8.08 14.70
C ALA A 22 -1.50 -8.85 13.57
N TYR A 23 -0.17 -8.99 13.63
CA TYR A 23 0.60 -9.80 12.70
C TYR A 23 0.23 -11.30 12.80
N SER A 24 0.23 -11.87 14.01
CA SER A 24 -0.08 -13.29 14.19
C SER A 24 -1.55 -13.64 13.97
N GLU A 25 -2.46 -12.81 14.47
CA GLU A 25 -3.91 -13.12 14.48
C GLU A 25 -4.63 -12.69 13.19
N ILE A 26 -4.10 -11.70 12.45
CA ILE A 26 -4.79 -11.12 11.29
C ILE A 26 -3.94 -11.19 10.02
N TYR A 27 -2.69 -10.73 10.06
CA TYR A 27 -1.83 -10.68 8.87
C TYR A 27 -1.51 -12.08 8.34
N ILE A 28 -1.01 -12.98 9.21
CA ILE A 28 -0.63 -14.35 8.82
C ILE A 28 -1.81 -15.12 8.21
N PRO A 29 -3.03 -15.13 8.81
CA PRO A 29 -4.16 -15.81 8.21
C PRO A 29 -4.67 -15.17 6.91
N ALA A 30 -4.52 -13.85 6.75
CA ALA A 30 -4.96 -13.14 5.55
C ALA A 30 -4.01 -13.33 4.36
N PHE A 31 -2.72 -13.56 4.63
CA PHE A 31 -1.67 -13.79 3.65
C PHE A 31 -0.95 -15.09 4.02
N PRO A 32 -1.51 -16.27 3.70
CA PRO A 32 -0.99 -17.55 4.19
C PRO A 32 0.29 -18.00 3.47
N ASP A 33 0.51 -17.57 2.22
CA ASP A 33 1.74 -17.89 1.48
C ASP A 33 2.91 -17.10 2.07
N VAL A 34 3.93 -17.83 2.53
CA VAL A 34 5.14 -17.25 3.11
C VAL A 34 5.99 -16.52 2.07
N ASN A 35 5.87 -16.89 0.80
CA ASN A 35 6.61 -16.28 -0.29
C ASN A 35 5.98 -14.96 -0.74
N GLU A 36 4.70 -14.71 -0.39
CA GLU A 36 3.95 -13.51 -0.78
C GLU A 36 3.80 -12.49 0.36
N ARG A 37 4.49 -12.69 1.49
CA ARG A 37 4.34 -11.85 2.69
C ARG A 37 5.67 -11.54 3.35
N GLU A 38 5.76 -10.37 3.96
CA GLU A 38 6.92 -10.01 4.78
C GLU A 38 6.80 -10.64 6.17
N SER A 39 7.91 -11.13 6.72
CA SER A 39 7.99 -11.51 8.13
C SER A 39 7.90 -10.29 9.04
N LEU A 40 7.51 -10.49 10.31
CA LEU A 40 7.50 -9.41 11.30
C LEU A 40 8.90 -8.78 11.48
N GLU A 41 9.96 -9.58 11.39
CA GLU A 41 11.35 -9.11 11.42
C GLU A 41 11.66 -8.20 10.21
N GLN A 42 11.29 -8.61 9.00
CA GLN A 42 11.45 -7.79 7.80
C GLN A 42 10.66 -6.48 7.90
N ILE A 43 9.42 -6.52 8.40
CA ILE A 43 8.61 -5.31 8.66
C ILE A 43 9.35 -4.37 9.62
N HIS A 44 9.88 -4.87 10.73
CA HIS A 44 10.69 -4.08 11.66
C HIS A 44 11.96 -3.53 11.01
N GLY A 45 12.67 -4.34 10.22
CA GLY A 45 13.85 -3.91 9.47
C GLY A 45 13.53 -2.74 8.53
N LEU A 46 12.48 -2.87 7.72
CA LEU A 46 12.05 -1.81 6.80
C LEU A 46 11.56 -0.56 7.53
N MET A 47 10.88 -0.67 8.68
CA MET A 47 10.54 0.50 9.50
C MET A 47 11.80 1.25 10.00
N ASN A 48 12.89 0.50 10.22
CA ASN A 48 14.17 1.01 10.69
C ASN A 48 15.15 1.38 9.56
N GLY A 49 14.74 1.29 8.29
CA GLY A 49 15.57 1.66 7.14
C GLY A 49 16.62 0.61 6.75
N ALA A 50 16.34 -0.68 6.97
CA ALA A 50 17.23 -1.77 6.54
C ALA A 50 17.48 -1.80 5.02
N VAL A 51 16.55 -1.26 4.23
CA VAL A 51 16.71 -1.08 2.78
C VAL A 51 16.83 0.42 2.49
N PRO A 52 17.95 0.89 1.93
CA PRO A 52 18.12 2.30 1.58
C PRO A 52 16.99 2.80 0.67
N GLY A 53 16.43 3.97 1.01
CA GLY A 53 15.35 4.58 0.23
C GLY A 53 13.97 3.93 0.41
N VAL A 54 13.83 2.91 1.26
CA VAL A 54 12.54 2.26 1.53
C VAL A 54 12.23 2.31 3.02
N GLN A 55 11.03 2.76 3.37
CA GLN A 55 10.54 2.73 4.75
C GLN A 55 9.16 2.08 4.83
N ALA A 56 9.01 1.06 5.68
CA ALA A 56 7.70 0.51 5.97
C ALA A 56 6.93 1.39 6.97
N ILE A 57 5.61 1.43 6.79
CA ILE A 57 4.64 2.04 7.69
C ILE A 57 3.63 0.95 8.04
N VAL A 58 3.29 0.82 9.32
CA VAL A 58 2.25 -0.11 9.74
C VAL A 58 1.15 0.63 10.49
N ASN A 59 -0.07 0.54 10.01
CA ASN A 59 -1.25 1.07 10.69
C ASN A 59 -2.06 -0.08 11.25
N ILE A 60 -2.45 0.02 12.52
CA ILE A 60 -3.28 -0.96 13.22
C ILE A 60 -4.58 -0.31 13.68
N ALA A 61 -5.66 -1.08 13.65
CA ALA A 61 -6.98 -0.68 14.12
C ALA A 61 -7.45 -1.62 15.23
N GLY A 62 -8.09 -1.10 16.27
CA GLY A 62 -8.56 -1.94 17.38
C GLY A 62 -9.04 -1.16 18.61
N ASN A 63 -8.99 -1.79 19.77
CA ASN A 63 -9.35 -1.20 21.06
C ASN A 63 -8.19 -1.41 22.04
N ASN A 64 -7.92 -0.40 22.86
CA ASN A 64 -6.84 -0.39 23.86
C ASN A 64 -5.48 -0.81 23.27
N LEU A 65 -5.14 -0.25 22.11
CA LEU A 65 -3.96 -0.66 21.33
C LEU A 65 -2.62 -0.46 22.07
N THR A 66 -2.55 0.47 23.02
CA THR A 66 -1.37 0.70 23.87
C THR A 66 -1.38 -0.14 25.15
N SER A 67 -2.45 -0.89 25.44
CA SER A 67 -2.53 -1.78 26.60
C SER A 67 -1.68 -3.03 26.35
N ASN A 68 -1.01 -3.52 27.40
CA ASN A 68 -0.36 -4.84 27.41
C ASN A 68 -1.24 -5.93 28.05
N GLY A 69 -2.46 -5.55 28.47
CA GLY A 69 -3.40 -6.44 29.12
C GLY A 69 -4.30 -7.24 28.18
N PRO A 70 -5.11 -8.15 28.74
CA PRO A 70 -6.06 -8.98 27.98
C PRO A 70 -7.23 -8.19 27.37
N ASP A 71 -7.35 -6.90 27.68
CA ASP A 71 -8.38 -6.01 27.17
C ASP A 71 -8.04 -5.40 25.80
N ARG A 72 -6.82 -5.64 25.29
CA ARG A 72 -6.43 -5.23 23.93
C ARG A 72 -7.11 -6.10 22.89
N VAL A 73 -7.74 -5.44 21.92
CA VAL A 73 -8.39 -6.10 20.78
C VAL A 73 -7.84 -5.52 19.50
N VAL A 74 -7.20 -6.34 18.67
CA VAL A 74 -6.80 -5.96 17.31
C VAL A 74 -7.92 -6.34 16.32
N LYS A 75 -8.26 -5.41 15.43
CA LYS A 75 -9.33 -5.57 14.44
C LYS A 75 -8.85 -5.42 13.00
N GLY A 76 -7.69 -4.82 12.77
CA GLY A 76 -7.09 -4.74 11.45
C GLY A 76 -5.63 -4.32 11.49
N ILE A 77 -4.92 -4.67 10.42
CA ILE A 77 -3.53 -4.34 10.18
C ILE A 77 -3.38 -3.98 8.71
N ALA A 78 -2.61 -2.94 8.44
CA ALA A 78 -2.25 -2.57 7.11
C ALA A 78 -0.81 -2.07 7.04
N VAL A 79 -0.13 -2.44 5.98
CA VAL A 79 1.28 -2.09 5.74
C VAL A 79 1.35 -1.27 4.47
N ALA A 80 2.22 -0.28 4.46
CA ALA A 80 2.62 0.47 3.28
C ALA A 80 4.14 0.60 3.21
N TYR A 81 4.66 0.80 2.01
CA TYR A 81 6.04 1.22 1.78
C TYR A 81 6.06 2.66 1.29
N HIS A 82 6.98 3.45 1.82
CA HIS A 82 7.38 4.75 1.31
C HIS A 82 8.71 4.58 0.56
N PHE A 83 8.77 5.11 -0.65
CA PHE A 83 9.98 5.15 -1.47
C PHE A 83 10.52 6.57 -1.52
N HIS A 84 11.78 6.75 -1.11
CA HIS A 84 12.54 8.00 -1.16
C HIS A 84 13.82 7.78 -2.00
N PRO A 85 14.24 8.76 -2.83
CA PRO A 85 13.78 10.15 -2.89
C PRO A 85 12.54 10.40 -3.77
N GLU A 86 11.89 9.34 -4.25
CA GLU A 86 10.77 9.48 -5.18
C GLU A 86 9.49 10.01 -4.51
N HIS A 87 9.35 9.89 -3.19
CA HIS A 87 8.15 10.27 -2.45
C HIS A 87 6.87 9.68 -3.08
N VAL A 88 6.90 8.38 -3.36
CA VAL A 88 5.73 7.59 -3.77
C VAL A 88 5.53 6.45 -2.77
N GLY A 89 4.32 5.91 -2.70
CA GLY A 89 4.01 4.85 -1.75
C GLY A 89 3.27 3.66 -2.35
N LEU A 90 3.46 2.49 -1.76
CA LEU A 90 2.71 1.25 -2.06
C LEU A 90 1.88 0.85 -0.85
N LEU A 91 0.57 0.64 -1.03
CA LEU A 91 -0.33 0.07 -0.04
C LEU A 91 -0.27 -1.46 -0.05
N ALA A 92 0.88 -2.03 0.34
CA ALA A 92 1.22 -3.43 0.13
C ALA A 92 0.23 -4.45 0.73
N TYR A 93 -0.20 -4.26 1.99
CA TYR A 93 -1.06 -5.23 2.67
C TYR A 93 -2.19 -4.55 3.42
N ASN A 94 -3.40 -5.10 3.35
CA ASN A 94 -4.57 -4.58 4.05
C ASN A 94 -5.49 -5.72 4.51
N ALA A 95 -5.50 -6.00 5.81
CA ALA A 95 -6.27 -7.09 6.39
C ALA A 95 -7.16 -6.62 7.55
N VAL A 96 -8.38 -7.15 7.59
CA VAL A 96 -9.37 -6.89 8.63
C VAL A 96 -9.78 -8.22 9.23
N CYS A 97 -9.84 -8.27 10.57
CA CYS A 97 -10.34 -9.43 11.29
C CYS A 97 -11.73 -9.83 10.76
N PRO A 98 -11.99 -11.11 10.45
CA PRO A 98 -13.27 -11.55 9.90
C PRO A 98 -14.49 -11.11 10.74
N LYS A 99 -14.34 -11.06 12.07
CA LYS A 99 -15.40 -10.65 13.01
C LYS A 99 -15.67 -9.13 13.01
N ALA A 100 -14.80 -8.34 12.39
CA ALA A 100 -14.91 -6.89 12.28
C ALA A 100 -15.18 -6.42 10.83
N LYS A 101 -15.49 -7.35 9.91
CA LYS A 101 -15.92 -7.01 8.55
C LYS A 101 -17.22 -6.21 8.60
N GLY A 102 -17.37 -5.25 7.68
CA GLY A 102 -18.53 -4.35 7.63
C GLY A 102 -18.42 -3.12 8.53
N GLU A 103 -17.45 -3.04 9.45
CA GLU A 103 -17.24 -1.87 10.33
C GLU A 103 -16.52 -0.69 9.64
N GLY A 104 -16.26 -0.75 8.33
CA GLY A 104 -15.55 0.30 7.58
C GLY A 104 -14.03 0.39 7.81
N ILE A 105 -13.45 -0.49 8.65
CA ILE A 105 -12.04 -0.50 9.05
C ILE A 105 -11.08 -0.52 7.85
N GLY A 106 -11.36 -1.34 6.82
CA GLY A 106 -10.49 -1.44 5.65
C GLY A 106 -10.31 -0.11 4.92
N LYS A 107 -11.39 0.66 4.75
CA LYS A 107 -11.36 1.98 4.14
C LYS A 107 -10.56 2.98 4.99
N ILE A 108 -10.73 2.92 6.31
CA ILE A 108 -10.00 3.79 7.24
C ILE A 108 -8.50 3.44 7.25
N LEU A 109 -8.13 2.17 7.16
CA LEU A 109 -6.72 1.75 7.06
C LEU A 109 -6.06 2.19 5.75
N VAL A 110 -6.80 2.23 4.63
CA VAL A 110 -6.31 2.87 3.39
C VAL A 110 -6.04 4.35 3.63
N HIS A 111 -7.01 5.09 4.18
CA HIS A 111 -6.86 6.52 4.46
C HIS A 111 -5.68 6.80 5.41
N SER A 112 -5.61 6.07 6.52
CA SER A 112 -4.56 6.23 7.53
C SER A 112 -3.16 6.02 6.95
N ARG A 113 -2.99 5.06 6.05
CA ARG A 113 -1.69 4.83 5.38
C ARG A 113 -1.32 5.97 4.43
N ILE A 114 -2.29 6.50 3.68
CA ILE A 114 -2.07 7.67 2.82
C ILE A 114 -1.59 8.86 3.65
N GLU A 115 -2.26 9.15 4.78
CA GLU A 115 -1.84 10.24 5.67
C GLU A 115 -0.47 9.99 6.32
N SER A 116 -0.17 8.75 6.71
CA SER A 116 1.18 8.39 7.20
C SER A 116 2.27 8.57 6.12
N LEU A 117 2.00 8.21 4.86
CA LEU A 117 2.92 8.42 3.73
C LEU A 117 3.13 9.92 3.42
N LYS A 118 2.07 10.72 3.53
CA LYS A 118 2.15 12.19 3.41
C LYS A 118 3.02 12.77 4.51
N GLN A 119 2.83 12.35 5.76
CA GLN A 119 3.63 12.80 6.88
C GLN A 119 5.12 12.45 6.71
N LEU A 120 5.45 11.24 6.24
CA LEU A 120 6.85 10.87 5.98
C LEU A 120 7.48 11.74 4.90
N SER A 121 6.77 12.01 3.80
CA SER A 121 7.26 12.90 2.75
C SER A 121 7.46 14.33 3.28
N ALA A 122 6.52 14.84 4.08
CA ALA A 122 6.61 16.16 4.69
C ALA A 122 7.79 16.29 5.66
N ASN A 123 8.08 15.24 6.44
CA ASN A 123 9.27 15.20 7.31
C ASN A 123 10.59 15.27 6.52
N GLN A 124 10.55 14.99 5.22
CA GLN A 124 11.68 15.10 4.28
C GLN A 124 11.59 16.37 3.41
N ASN A 125 10.74 17.32 3.77
CA ASN A 125 10.47 18.58 3.03
C ASN A 125 9.98 18.35 1.59
N ALA A 126 9.21 17.29 1.37
CA ALA A 126 8.65 16.95 0.08
C ALA A 126 7.14 16.65 0.17
N SER A 127 6.49 16.61 -1.00
CA SER A 127 5.10 16.18 -1.12
C SER A 127 5.03 14.74 -1.64
N LEU A 128 4.04 13.97 -1.17
CA LEU A 128 3.77 12.63 -1.68
C LEU A 128 3.21 12.73 -3.10
N ARG A 129 3.90 12.14 -4.08
CA ARG A 129 3.60 12.29 -5.52
C ARG A 129 2.66 11.22 -6.08
N GLY A 130 2.47 10.12 -5.36
CA GLY A 130 1.58 9.04 -5.77
C GLY A 130 1.46 7.94 -4.73
N VAL A 131 0.29 7.30 -4.67
CA VAL A 131 0.03 6.13 -3.82
C VAL A 131 -0.57 5.04 -4.67
N PHE A 132 0.07 3.88 -4.67
CA PHE A 132 -0.27 2.75 -5.52
C PHE A 132 -0.76 1.56 -4.70
N VAL A 133 -1.49 0.67 -5.35
CA VAL A 133 -1.91 -0.64 -4.83
C VAL A 133 -1.94 -1.64 -5.98
N GLU A 134 -1.46 -2.85 -5.71
CA GLU A 134 -1.43 -3.95 -6.67
C GLU A 134 -2.66 -4.83 -6.44
N CYS A 135 -3.35 -5.21 -7.51
CA CYS A 135 -4.54 -6.04 -7.45
C CYS A 135 -4.50 -7.08 -8.56
N HIS A 136 -4.81 -8.35 -8.25
CA HIS A 136 -4.91 -9.38 -9.28
C HIS A 136 -5.93 -8.96 -10.34
N ASP A 137 -5.59 -9.21 -11.61
CA ASP A 137 -6.45 -8.97 -12.74
C ASP A 137 -7.56 -10.05 -12.77
N PRO A 138 -8.85 -9.66 -12.63
CA PRO A 138 -9.97 -10.60 -12.73
C PRO A 138 -10.11 -11.25 -14.11
N ALA A 139 -9.47 -10.72 -15.15
CA ALA A 139 -9.42 -11.36 -16.46
C ALA A 139 -8.44 -12.55 -16.51
N VAL A 140 -7.50 -12.62 -15.56
CA VAL A 140 -6.43 -13.63 -15.51
C VAL A 140 -6.61 -14.60 -14.34
N ILE A 141 -6.99 -14.10 -13.16
CA ILE A 141 -7.10 -14.88 -11.92
C ILE A 141 -8.57 -15.17 -11.57
N ASP A 142 -8.90 -16.46 -11.44
CA ASP A 142 -10.18 -16.95 -10.93
C ASP A 142 -10.28 -16.71 -9.41
N ALA A 143 -11.47 -16.35 -8.92
CA ALA A 143 -11.76 -16.11 -7.51
C ALA A 143 -11.37 -17.29 -6.58
N LYS A 144 -11.36 -18.53 -7.07
CA LYS A 144 -10.93 -19.71 -6.29
C LYS A 144 -9.42 -19.77 -6.03
N ASN A 145 -8.65 -19.01 -6.80
CA ASN A 145 -7.18 -18.99 -6.74
C ASN A 145 -6.66 -17.74 -5.99
N ASP A 146 -7.54 -16.96 -5.35
CA ASP A 146 -7.18 -15.80 -4.55
C ASP A 146 -7.89 -15.87 -3.17
N VAL A 147 -7.29 -15.26 -2.15
CA VAL A 147 -7.87 -15.09 -0.81
C VAL A 147 -9.11 -14.18 -0.81
N MET A 148 -9.26 -13.36 -1.85
CA MET A 148 -10.43 -12.54 -2.11
C MET A 148 -10.68 -12.48 -3.62
N ASP A 149 -11.92 -12.70 -4.05
CA ASP A 149 -12.36 -12.51 -5.44
C ASP A 149 -11.78 -11.19 -6.02
N PRO A 150 -10.92 -11.26 -7.06
CA PRO A 150 -10.28 -10.09 -7.66
C PRO A 150 -11.30 -9.05 -8.15
N SER A 151 -12.43 -9.50 -8.71
CA SER A 151 -13.49 -8.60 -9.16
C SER A 151 -14.15 -7.86 -7.99
N ALA A 152 -14.35 -8.55 -6.87
CA ALA A 152 -14.86 -7.91 -5.65
C ALA A 152 -13.86 -6.91 -5.06
N ARG A 153 -12.56 -7.22 -5.11
CA ARG A 153 -11.47 -6.35 -4.63
C ARG A 153 -11.42 -5.04 -5.43
N ILE A 154 -11.44 -5.14 -6.76
CA ILE A 154 -11.44 -3.97 -7.64
C ILE A 154 -12.69 -3.12 -7.42
N ARG A 155 -13.89 -3.71 -7.36
CA ARG A 155 -15.12 -2.97 -7.05
C ARG A 155 -15.02 -2.23 -5.72
N LEU A 156 -14.44 -2.87 -4.70
CA LEU A 156 -14.26 -2.27 -3.38
C LEU A 156 -13.30 -1.08 -3.44
N PHE A 157 -12.09 -1.26 -3.98
CA PHE A 157 -11.08 -0.19 -4.03
C PHE A 157 -11.47 0.96 -4.94
N THR A 158 -12.11 0.68 -6.09
CA THR A 158 -12.65 1.73 -6.97
C THR A 158 -13.80 2.50 -6.31
N SER A 159 -14.65 1.85 -5.51
CA SER A 159 -15.66 2.55 -4.68
C SER A 159 -15.03 3.45 -3.60
N TRP A 160 -13.76 3.19 -3.26
CA TRP A 160 -12.95 4.00 -2.37
C TRP A 160 -12.10 5.03 -3.15
N GLY A 161 -12.30 5.17 -4.45
CA GLY A 161 -11.66 6.19 -5.28
C GLY A 161 -10.37 5.74 -5.95
N ALA A 162 -9.96 4.47 -5.84
CA ALA A 162 -8.84 3.96 -6.62
C ALA A 162 -9.14 4.02 -8.12
N ARG A 163 -8.12 4.29 -8.93
CA ARG A 163 -8.19 4.20 -10.39
C ARG A 163 -7.03 3.38 -10.93
N GLU A 164 -7.29 2.63 -11.98
CA GLU A 164 -6.27 1.87 -12.68
C GLU A 164 -5.26 2.81 -13.35
N VAL A 165 -4.00 2.41 -13.32
CA VAL A 165 -2.90 3.08 -14.02
C VAL A 165 -2.77 2.44 -15.41
N PRO A 166 -2.78 3.20 -16.52
CA PRO A 166 -3.02 2.64 -17.85
C PRO A 166 -1.74 2.08 -18.50
N PHE A 167 -1.18 1.02 -17.91
CA PHE A 167 -0.10 0.22 -18.49
C PHE A 167 -0.14 -1.21 -17.93
N ASN A 168 0.47 -2.16 -18.64
CA ASN A 168 0.60 -3.55 -18.24
C ASN A 168 1.65 -3.68 -17.13
N TYR A 169 1.19 -3.61 -15.88
CA TYR A 169 2.06 -3.73 -14.72
C TYR A 169 2.54 -5.17 -14.52
N VAL A 170 3.80 -5.32 -14.13
CA VAL A 170 4.40 -6.58 -13.71
C VAL A 170 5.09 -6.35 -12.38
N GLN A 171 4.69 -7.08 -11.36
CA GLN A 171 5.34 -7.04 -10.06
C GLN A 171 6.72 -7.70 -10.17
N PRO A 172 7.81 -7.04 -9.73
CA PRO A 172 9.08 -7.71 -9.62
C PRO A 172 9.00 -8.82 -8.56
N PRO A 173 9.86 -9.84 -8.64
CA PRO A 173 9.84 -10.93 -7.68
C PRO A 173 10.19 -10.42 -6.28
N LEU A 174 9.63 -11.04 -5.24
CA LEU A 174 9.90 -10.63 -3.85
C LEU A 174 11.33 -10.98 -3.39
N ASP A 175 11.98 -11.91 -4.10
CA ASP A 175 13.41 -12.26 -3.97
C ASP A 175 13.93 -12.72 -5.35
N ALA A 176 15.25 -12.70 -5.57
CA ALA A 176 15.93 -13.07 -6.81
C ALA A 176 15.67 -14.52 -7.29
N HIS A 177 15.09 -15.37 -6.44
CA HIS A 177 14.75 -16.76 -6.75
C HIS A 177 13.28 -17.00 -7.10
N LEU A 178 12.44 -15.96 -7.01
CA LEU A 178 11.01 -16.04 -7.30
C LEU A 178 10.71 -15.51 -8.71
N ASP A 179 9.54 -15.86 -9.21
CA ASP A 179 9.05 -15.43 -10.52
C ASP A 179 8.44 -14.02 -10.46
N TYR A 180 8.41 -13.35 -11.60
CA TYR A 180 7.63 -12.13 -11.79
C TYR A 180 6.14 -12.44 -11.74
N CYS A 181 5.33 -11.53 -11.21
CA CYS A 181 3.87 -11.66 -11.25
C CYS A 181 3.30 -10.72 -12.31
N ASP A 182 2.89 -11.30 -13.44
CA ASP A 182 2.26 -10.62 -14.58
C ASP A 182 0.72 -10.71 -14.57
N THR A 183 0.16 -11.11 -13.43
CA THR A 183 -1.29 -11.28 -13.22
C THR A 183 -1.92 -10.12 -12.43
N MET A 184 -1.20 -9.00 -12.33
CA MET A 184 -1.53 -7.85 -11.48
C MET A 184 -1.77 -6.59 -12.30
N ASN A 185 -2.83 -5.87 -11.96
CA ASN A 185 -3.04 -4.50 -12.40
C ASN A 185 -2.57 -3.53 -11.30
N LEU A 186 -2.03 -2.38 -11.72
CA LEU A 186 -1.67 -1.31 -10.82
C LEU A 186 -2.81 -0.30 -10.71
N TYR A 187 -3.20 0.02 -9.48
CA TYR A 187 -4.15 1.09 -9.19
C TYR A 187 -3.46 2.17 -8.37
N ASN A 188 -4.02 3.39 -8.37
CA ASN A 188 -3.59 4.48 -7.52
C ASN A 188 -4.78 5.12 -6.79
N TYR A 189 -4.51 5.66 -5.59
CA TYR A 189 -5.44 6.51 -4.86
C TYR A 189 -5.08 7.98 -5.07
N PRO A 190 -6.07 8.89 -5.04
CA PRO A 190 -5.78 10.29 -5.13
C PRO A 190 -5.09 10.78 -3.86
N VAL A 191 -4.05 11.60 -4.02
CA VAL A 191 -3.37 12.33 -2.96
C VAL A 191 -3.75 13.79 -3.11
N ASP A 192 -4.38 14.36 -2.08
CA ASP A 192 -4.87 15.74 -2.10
C ASP A 192 -5.72 16.07 -3.34
N GLY A 193 -6.57 15.10 -3.73
CA GLY A 193 -7.51 15.21 -4.85
C GLY A 193 -6.94 14.83 -6.22
N GLN A 194 -5.64 14.59 -6.34
CA GLN A 194 -4.92 14.33 -7.60
C GLN A 194 -4.44 12.88 -7.70
N TYR A 195 -4.58 12.26 -8.87
CA TYR A 195 -4.04 10.92 -9.13
C TYR A 195 -2.58 10.99 -9.57
N ALA A 196 -1.88 9.86 -9.42
CA ALA A 196 -0.46 9.79 -9.79
C ALA A 196 -0.26 10.11 -11.28
N THR A 197 0.78 10.91 -11.55
CA THR A 197 1.21 11.23 -12.92
C THR A 197 1.98 10.05 -13.54
N PRO A 198 2.17 10.04 -14.88
CA PRO A 198 3.08 9.08 -15.53
C PRO A 198 4.47 9.06 -14.90
N GLN A 199 4.99 10.22 -14.51
CA GLN A 199 6.30 10.33 -13.84
C GLN A 199 6.29 9.68 -12.46
N ALA A 200 5.25 9.87 -11.66
CA ALA A 200 5.14 9.21 -10.36
C ALA A 200 5.01 7.68 -10.49
N ALA A 201 4.31 7.19 -11.51
CA ALA A 201 4.22 5.75 -11.79
C ALA A 201 5.57 5.16 -12.24
N LEU A 202 6.31 5.88 -13.10
CA LEU A 202 7.67 5.52 -13.50
C LEU A 202 8.61 5.42 -12.30
N ASP A 203 8.56 6.42 -11.43
CA ASP A 203 9.39 6.46 -10.22
C ASP A 203 9.02 5.34 -9.24
N PHE A 204 7.72 5.00 -9.14
CA PHE A 204 7.26 3.83 -8.39
C PHE A 204 7.82 2.51 -8.95
N VAL A 205 7.69 2.27 -10.27
CA VAL A 205 8.21 1.02 -10.88
C VAL A 205 9.71 0.90 -10.66
N LYS A 206 10.48 1.98 -10.84
CA LYS A 206 11.92 2.00 -10.54
C LYS A 206 12.21 1.66 -9.09
N ALA A 207 11.52 2.30 -8.15
CA ALA A 207 11.73 2.07 -6.72
C ALA A 207 11.37 0.64 -6.31
N GLN A 208 10.28 0.07 -6.86
CA GLN A 208 9.87 -1.30 -6.61
C GLN A 208 10.91 -2.31 -7.12
N PHE A 209 11.44 -2.11 -8.34
CA PHE A 209 12.51 -2.96 -8.88
C PHE A 209 13.84 -2.78 -8.13
N ASN A 210 14.18 -1.56 -7.70
CA ASN A 210 15.35 -1.32 -6.86
C ASN A 210 15.23 -2.01 -5.49
N LYS A 211 14.03 -2.03 -4.88
CA LYS A 211 13.79 -2.77 -3.63
C LYS A 211 13.99 -4.27 -3.85
N ALA A 212 13.42 -4.81 -4.93
CA ALA A 212 13.42 -6.25 -5.21
C ALA A 212 14.80 -6.75 -5.68
N LEU A 213 15.47 -5.99 -6.56
CA LEU A 213 16.67 -6.40 -7.29
C LEU A 213 17.71 -5.26 -7.29
N PRO A 214 18.26 -4.85 -6.12
CA PRO A 214 19.05 -3.63 -5.96
C PRO A 214 20.39 -3.58 -6.73
N ASN A 215 20.89 -4.72 -7.21
CA ASN A 215 22.18 -4.83 -7.90
C ASN A 215 22.05 -5.36 -9.34
N PHE A 216 20.84 -5.33 -9.90
CA PHE A 216 20.58 -5.86 -11.23
C PHE A 216 20.41 -4.72 -12.24
N ASP A 217 20.96 -4.87 -13.44
CA ASP A 217 20.65 -3.97 -14.56
C ASP A 217 19.23 -4.28 -15.06
N HIS A 218 18.25 -3.54 -14.56
CA HIS A 218 16.84 -3.78 -14.90
C HIS A 218 16.55 -3.58 -16.39
N THR A 219 17.40 -2.86 -17.11
CA THR A 219 17.24 -2.71 -18.57
C THR A 219 17.44 -4.03 -19.31
N GLN A 220 18.03 -5.05 -18.69
CA GLN A 220 18.11 -6.41 -19.24
C GLN A 220 16.80 -7.21 -19.04
N ILE A 221 15.89 -6.76 -18.19
CA ILE A 221 14.61 -7.43 -17.91
C ILE A 221 13.56 -7.01 -18.94
N ALA A 222 12.98 -7.97 -19.66
CA ALA A 222 11.98 -7.70 -20.69
C ALA A 222 10.72 -7.01 -20.14
N HIS A 223 10.17 -7.52 -19.03
CA HIS A 223 9.02 -6.91 -18.36
C HIS A 223 9.28 -5.45 -17.99
N TYR A 224 10.45 -5.16 -17.41
CA TYR A 224 10.84 -3.79 -17.06
C TYR A 224 10.87 -2.88 -18.28
N ARG A 225 11.56 -3.28 -19.36
CA ARG A 225 11.63 -2.49 -20.60
C ARG A 225 10.24 -2.20 -21.18
N ASN A 226 9.35 -3.19 -21.22
CA ASN A 226 7.99 -3.04 -21.73
C ASN A 226 7.21 -2.01 -20.89
N MET A 227 7.28 -2.12 -19.55
CA MET A 227 6.65 -1.12 -18.66
C MET A 227 7.22 0.29 -18.88
N MET A 228 8.53 0.44 -19.06
CA MET A 228 9.14 1.74 -19.32
C MET A 228 8.65 2.35 -20.64
N GLN A 229 8.48 1.53 -21.68
CA GLN A 229 7.94 1.97 -22.96
C GLN A 229 6.49 2.44 -22.83
N GLU A 230 5.61 1.63 -22.21
CA GLU A 230 4.20 1.97 -22.07
C GLU A 230 3.99 3.23 -21.19
N LEU A 231 4.80 3.39 -20.14
CA LEU A 231 4.79 4.61 -19.32
C LEU A 231 5.24 5.85 -20.11
N ALA A 232 6.22 5.70 -21.02
CA ALA A 232 6.63 6.79 -21.90
C ALA A 232 5.51 7.15 -22.90
N GLU A 233 4.81 6.17 -23.44
CA GLU A 233 3.64 6.38 -24.31
C GLU A 233 2.50 7.08 -23.56
N TRP A 234 2.24 6.67 -22.31
CA TRP A 234 1.26 7.34 -21.46
C TRP A 234 1.66 8.79 -21.15
N SER A 235 2.93 9.03 -20.85
CA SER A 235 3.48 10.38 -20.63
C SER A 235 3.28 11.28 -21.86
N ALA A 236 3.58 10.78 -23.06
CA ALA A 236 3.37 11.52 -24.30
C ALA A 236 1.89 11.83 -24.55
N LYS A 237 0.97 10.91 -24.25
CA LYS A 237 -0.48 11.15 -24.36
C LYS A 237 -0.94 12.20 -23.34
N ALA A 238 -0.52 12.07 -22.08
CA ALA A 238 -0.89 13.00 -21.01
C ALA A 238 -0.39 14.43 -21.27
N ALA A 239 0.78 14.60 -21.86
CA ALA A 239 1.31 15.92 -22.24
C ALA A 239 0.48 16.62 -23.34
N ASN A 240 -0.27 15.86 -24.13
CA ASN A 240 -1.16 16.37 -25.18
C ASN A 240 -2.61 16.55 -24.70
N ASP A 241 -2.95 16.04 -23.51
CA ASP A 241 -4.27 16.18 -22.91
C ASP A 241 -4.32 17.41 -22.00
N ASN A 242 -4.97 18.47 -22.48
CA ASN A 242 -5.17 19.70 -21.72
C ASN A 242 -6.39 19.62 -20.77
N THR A 243 -7.02 18.46 -20.63
CA THR A 243 -8.15 18.28 -19.73
C THR A 243 -7.67 18.36 -18.28
N PRO A 244 -8.10 19.36 -17.49
CA PRO A 244 -7.72 19.43 -16.09
C PRO A 244 -8.18 18.18 -15.36
N GLN A 245 -7.28 17.59 -14.56
CA GLN A 245 -7.66 16.45 -13.73
C GLN A 245 -8.72 16.94 -12.74
N LYS A 246 -9.94 16.38 -12.85
CA LYS A 246 -11.04 16.76 -11.96
C LYS A 246 -10.69 16.31 -10.55
N GLU A 247 -10.63 17.27 -9.62
CA GLU A 247 -10.42 16.98 -8.20
C GLU A 247 -11.43 15.94 -7.73
N THR A 248 -10.91 14.95 -7.01
CA THR A 248 -11.71 13.88 -6.43
C THR A 248 -12.12 14.20 -5.02
N ALA A 249 -13.32 13.73 -4.65
CA ALA A 249 -13.76 13.79 -3.27
C ALA A 249 -12.78 13.01 -2.37
N PRO A 250 -12.54 13.48 -1.14
CA PRO A 250 -11.64 12.79 -0.22
C PRO A 250 -12.18 11.40 0.12
N LEU A 251 -11.27 10.47 0.39
CA LEU A 251 -11.60 9.08 0.73
C LEU A 251 -12.56 9.00 1.92
N LEU A 252 -12.32 9.79 2.95
CA LEU A 252 -13.21 9.99 4.10
C LEU A 252 -13.68 11.44 4.15
N ASP A 253 -14.94 11.66 4.50
CA ASP A 253 -15.43 13.01 4.76
C ASP A 253 -14.84 13.59 6.07
N LYS A 254 -14.93 14.91 6.23
CA LYS A 254 -14.36 15.61 7.40
C LYS A 254 -14.92 15.12 8.73
N ALA A 255 -16.20 14.77 8.79
CA ALA A 255 -16.83 14.31 10.03
C ALA A 255 -16.34 12.90 10.40
N ALA A 256 -16.19 12.02 9.41
CA ALA A 256 -15.61 10.69 9.59
C ALA A 256 -14.17 10.79 10.11
N VAL A 257 -13.34 11.67 9.54
CA VAL A 257 -11.96 11.91 10.01
C VAL A 257 -11.95 12.42 11.46
N GLN A 258 -12.80 13.39 11.80
CA GLN A 258 -12.89 13.94 13.16
C GLN A 258 -13.34 12.92 14.20
N ALA A 259 -14.10 11.90 13.80
CA ALA A 259 -14.54 10.82 14.68
C ALA A 259 -13.46 9.75 14.92
N LEU A 260 -12.37 9.74 14.14
CA LEU A 260 -11.28 8.78 14.32
C LEU A 260 -10.46 9.12 15.57
N LYS A 261 -10.22 8.10 16.41
CA LYS A 261 -9.35 8.22 17.56
C LYS A 261 -7.96 7.67 17.24
N PHE A 262 -7.04 8.56 16.88
CA PHE A 262 -5.63 8.20 16.75
C PHE A 262 -4.96 8.10 18.11
N VAL A 263 -4.14 7.06 18.31
CA VAL A 263 -3.40 6.80 19.56
C VAL A 263 -1.92 6.56 19.33
#